data_AF-B1T2L7-F1
#
_entry.id   AF-B1T2L7-F1
#
_cell.length_a   1.000
_cell.length_b   1.000
_cell.length_c   1.000
_cell.angle_alpha   90.00
_cell.angle_beta   90.00
_cell.angle_gamma   90.00
#
_symmetry.space_group_name_H-M   'P 1'
#
loop_
_entity.id
_entity.type
_entity.pdbx_description
1 polymer ?
#
loop_
_entity_poly.entity_id
_entity_poly.type
_entity_poly.pdbx_seq_one_letter_code
_entity_poly.pdbx_strand_id
1 'polypeptide(L)' 'MSAADPADVGEPVARVTQTLALHNAADACGYAIRFSVGHAAYDPARHHTVAALLASADRRRYEDNHRGKATDA' A
#
# COMPACT_ATOMS: atom_id res chain seq x y z
N MET A 1 4.49 21.33 -8.20
CA MET A 1 4.38 20.06 -7.45
C MET A 1 4.27 18.95 -8.47
N SER A 2 5.28 18.10 -8.59
CA SER A 2 5.28 16.98 -9.54
C SER A 2 4.66 15.76 -8.84
N ALA A 3 3.52 15.28 -9.32
CA ALA A 3 2.73 14.23 -8.66
C ALA A 3 3.26 12.80 -8.90
N ALA A 4 4.58 12.60 -8.90
CA ALA A 4 5.17 11.32 -9.28
C ALA A 4 6.53 11.01 -8.64
N ASP A 5 6.86 11.59 -7.48
CA ASP A 5 8.00 11.07 -6.73
C ASP A 5 7.54 9.86 -5.89
N PRO A 6 8.17 8.67 -5.98
CA PRO A 6 7.91 7.58 -5.04
C PRO A 6 8.05 8.01 -3.56
N ALA A 7 8.81 9.06 -3.27
CA ALA A 7 8.87 9.69 -1.94
C ALA A 7 7.52 10.27 -1.48
N ASP A 8 6.64 10.69 -2.40
CA ASP A 8 5.32 11.27 -2.08
C ASP A 8 4.36 10.23 -1.46
N VAL A 9 4.65 8.94 -1.58
CA VAL A 9 3.83 7.86 -1.01
C VAL A 9 4.20 7.56 0.45
N GLY A 10 5.41 7.96 0.89
CA GLY A 10 5.93 7.62 2.22
C GLY A 10 5.17 8.28 3.36
N GLU A 11 4.94 9.60 3.28
CA GLU A 11 4.23 10.35 4.33
C GLU A 11 2.79 9.85 4.55
N PRO A 12 1.95 9.68 3.50
CA PRO A 12 0.60 9.18 3.69
C PRO A 12 0.56 7.78 4.30
N VAL A 13 1.46 6.88 3.89
CA VAL A 13 1.55 5.52 4.41
C VAL A 13 1.97 5.52 5.88
N ALA A 14 2.96 6.34 6.25
CA ALA A 14 3.39 6.48 7.64
C ALA A 14 2.24 6.99 8.53
N ARG A 15 1.49 7.99 8.05
CA ARG A 15 0.33 8.54 8.77
C ARG A 15 -0.75 7.47 9.01
N VAL A 16 -1.14 6.73 7.97
CA VAL A 16 -2.13 5.63 8.11
C VAL A 16 -1.62 4.56 9.07
N THR A 17 -0.33 4.21 8.99
CA THR A 17 0.30 3.23 9.88
C THR A 17 0.21 3.64 11.34
N GLN A 18 0.52 4.90 11.65
CA GLN A 18 0.46 5.43 13.01
C GLN A 18 -0.98 5.46 13.54
N THR A 19 -1.93 5.94 12.75
CA THR A 19 -3.35 5.96 13.15
C THR A 19 -3.87 4.55 13.42
N LEU A 20 -3.51 3.57 12.60
CA LEU A 20 -3.93 2.19 12.81
C LEU A 20 -3.32 1.58 14.06
N ALA A 21 -2.05 1.88 14.37
CA ALA A 21 -1.41 1.41 15.59
C ALA A 21 -2.13 1.94 16.84
N LEU A 22 -2.49 3.23 16.86
CA LEU A 22 -3.28 3.82 17.95
C LEU A 22 -4.67 3.18 18.06
N HIS A 23 -5.33 2.92 16.93
CA HIS A 23 -6.64 2.26 16.92
C HIS A 23 -6.57 0.83 17.46
N ASN A 24 -5.58 0.05 17.03
CA ASN A 24 -5.36 -1.31 17.55
C ASN A 24 -5.01 -1.30 19.04
N ALA A 25 -4.23 -0.32 19.51
CA ALA A 25 -3.86 -0.20 20.92
C ALA A 25 -5.06 0.17 21.82
N ALA A 26 -6.07 0.85 21.27
CA ALA A 26 -7.33 1.11 21.97
C ALA A 26 -8.23 -0.13 22.11
N ASP A 27 -7.83 -1.26 21.50
CA ASP A 27 -8.56 -2.55 21.48
C ASP A 27 -10.06 -2.42 21.18
N ALA A 28 -10.41 -1.47 20.30
CA ALA A 28 -11.80 -1.15 20.00
C ALA A 28 -12.55 -2.30 19.28
N CYS A 29 -11.81 -3.26 18.70
CA CYS A 29 -12.36 -4.32 17.86
C CYS A 29 -12.08 -5.74 18.38
N GLY A 30 -11.24 -5.93 19.42
CA GLY A 30 -10.84 -7.26 19.89
C GLY A 30 -9.88 -8.01 18.95
N TYR A 31 -9.31 -7.33 17.95
CA TYR A 31 -8.29 -7.87 17.04
C TYR A 31 -7.43 -6.74 16.45
N ALA A 32 -6.20 -7.08 16.05
CA ALA A 32 -5.32 -6.14 15.36
C ALA A 32 -5.64 -6.08 13.86
N ILE A 33 -6.05 -4.90 13.39
CA ILE A 33 -6.21 -4.62 11.97
C ILE A 33 -4.82 -4.48 11.34
N ARG A 34 -4.63 -5.09 10.17
CA ARG A 34 -3.42 -5.01 9.36
C ARG A 34 -3.77 -4.59 7.94
N PHE A 35 -2.87 -3.86 7.29
CA PHE A 35 -3.03 -3.45 5.89
C PHE A 35 -1.72 -3.60 5.12
N SER A 36 -1.85 -3.65 3.79
CA SER A 36 -0.73 -3.69 2.85
C SER A 36 -0.94 -2.62 1.81
N VAL A 37 0.16 -1.98 1.38
CA VAL A 37 0.11 -0.86 0.43
C VAL A 37 0.72 -1.30 -0.90
N GLY A 38 0.01 -1.06 -1.99
CA GLY A 38 0.55 -1.10 -3.34
C GLY A 38 0.53 0.28 -3.96
N HIS A 39 1.63 0.68 -4.59
CA HIS A 39 1.69 1.93 -5.35
C HIS A 39 2.31 1.71 -6.72
N ALA A 40 1.86 2.48 -7.70
CA ALA A 40 2.39 2.49 -9.05
C ALA A 40 2.65 3.93 -9.49
N ALA A 41 3.87 4.20 -9.94
CA ALA A 41 4.16 5.44 -10.65
C ALA A 41 3.49 5.38 -12.03
N TYR A 42 2.86 6.47 -12.44
CA TYR A 42 2.26 6.55 -13.77
C TYR A 42 3.34 6.52 -14.86
N ASP A 43 3.21 5.59 -15.79
CA ASP A 43 4.01 5.49 -17.00
C ASP A 43 3.05 5.55 -18.19
N PRO A 44 3.04 6.62 -19.00
CA PRO A 44 2.13 6.77 -20.13
C PRO A 44 2.35 5.71 -21.23
N ALA A 45 3.52 5.10 -21.29
CA ALA A 45 3.80 4.01 -22.24
C ALA A 45 3.20 2.67 -21.79
N ARG A 46 2.88 2.52 -20.49
CA ARG A 46 2.31 1.28 -19.92
C ARG A 46 0.87 1.43 -19.45
N HIS A 47 0.45 2.65 -19.13
CA HIS A 47 -0.83 2.95 -18.51
C HIS A 47 -1.69 3.81 -19.44
N HIS A 48 -2.21 3.20 -20.50
CA HIS A 48 -3.10 3.89 -21.45
C HIS A 48 -4.50 4.17 -20.88
N THR A 49 -4.82 3.60 -19.72
CA THR A 49 -6.06 3.85 -18.98
C THR A 49 -5.78 3.92 -17.48
N VAL A 50 -6.65 4.61 -16.74
CA VAL A 50 -6.61 4.62 -15.26
C VAL A 50 -6.77 3.20 -14.69
N ALA A 51 -7.60 2.37 -15.32
CA ALA A 51 -7.76 0.97 -14.92
C ALA A 51 -6.44 0.18 -15.01
N ALA A 52 -5.62 0.42 -16.06
CA ALA A 52 -4.32 -0.22 -16.20
C ALA A 52 -3.32 0.23 -15.12
N LEU A 53 -3.35 1.51 -14.74
CA LEU A 53 -2.55 2.03 -13.63
C LEU A 53 -2.92 1.34 -12.30
N LEU A 54 -4.22 1.28 -11.99
CA LEU A 54 -4.71 0.65 -10.76
C LEU A 54 -4.37 -0.84 -10.71
N ALA A 55 -4.55 -1.56 -11.82
CA ALA A 55 -4.19 -2.97 -11.92
C ALA A 55 -2.68 -3.21 -11.73
N SER A 56 -1.82 -2.26 -12.11
CA SER A 56 -0.38 -2.33 -11.82
C SER A 56 -0.08 -2.16 -10.33
N ALA A 57 -0.80 -1.28 -9.64
CA ALA A 57 -0.64 -1.09 -8.19
C ALA A 57 -1.11 -2.34 -7.41
N ASP A 58 -2.24 -2.92 -7.80
CA ASP A 58 -2.79 -4.14 -7.19
C ASP A 58 -1.85 -5.34 -7.33
N ARG A 59 -1.24 -5.50 -8.51
CA ARG A 59 -0.31 -6.60 -8.76
C ARG A 59 0.93 -6.53 -7.86
N ARG A 60 1.54 -5.34 -7.74
CA ARG A 60 2.68 -5.12 -6.84
C ARG A 60 2.33 -5.41 -5.38
N ARG A 61 1.14 -4.96 -4.94
CA ARG A 61 0.62 -5.27 -3.60
C ARG A 61 0.52 -6.78 -3.34
N TYR A 62 0.03 -7.52 -4.33
CA TYR A 62 -0.14 -8.96 -4.22
C TYR A 62 1.21 -9.70 -4.14
N GLU A 63 2.18 -9.29 -4.96
CA GLU A 63 3.54 -9.83 -4.96
C GLU A 63 4.24 -9.61 -3.60
N ASP A 64 4.09 -8.42 -3.00
CA ASP A 64 4.64 -8.12 -1.67
C ASP A 64 3.95 -8.89 -0.54
N ASN A 65 2.63 -9.07 -0.64
CA ASN A 65 1.86 -9.87 0.33
C ASN A 65 2.18 -11.37 0.27
N HIS A 66 2.61 -11.89 -0.89
CA HIS A 66 3.06 -13.29 -1.02
C HIS A 66 4.47 -13.51 -0.49
N ARG A 67 5.36 -12.51 -0.58
CA ARG A 67 6.69 -12.57 0.05
C ARG A 67 6.63 -12.61 1.56
N GLY A 68 5.68 -11.89 2.19
CA GLY A 68 5.49 -11.90 3.64
C GLY A 68 4.87 -13.19 4.19
N LYS A 69 4.26 -14.03 3.34
CA LYS A 69 3.67 -15.32 3.75
C LYS A 69 4.61 -16.52 3.60
N ALA A 70 5.78 -16.35 2.97
CA ALA A 70 6.76 -17.42 2.76
C ALA A 70 7.78 -17.55 3.92
N THR A 71 7.72 -16.65 4.91
CA THR A 71 8.64 -16.64 6.07
C THR A 71 8.06 -17.24 7.35
N ASP A 72 6.81 -17.73 7.31
CA ASP A 72 6.14 -18.47 8.40
C ASP A 72 5.82 -19.93 7.96
N ALA A 73 6.79 -20.62 7.37
CA ALA A 73 6.70 -22.04 7.03
C ALA A 73 7.88 -22.83 7.60
#